data_AF-A0A416A0B2-F1
#
_entry.id   AF-A0A416A0B2-F1
#
_cell.length_a   1.000
_cell.length_b   1.000
_cell.length_c   1.000
_cell.angle_alpha   90.00
_cell.angle_beta   90.00
_cell.angle_gamma   90.00
#
_symmetry.space_group_name_H-M   'P 1'
#
loop_
_entity.id
_entity.type
_entity.pdbx_description
1 polymer ?
#
loop_
_entity_poly.entity_id
_entity_poly.type
_entity_poly.pdbx_seq_one_letter_code
_entity_poly.pdbx_strand_id
1 'polypeptide(L)'
;MNLNRKCFFCGTRYHYCPSCPDDELKPVWHVLFCKETCKQMDKILSDHTFKKIADAEAYAALSALTYDLDKIDNPDNVRHIKEILASHKTKKTPQKTPDATASEKQ
;
A
#
# COMPACT_ATOMS: atom_id res chain seq x y z
N MET A 1 2.97 -27.28 12.88
CA MET A 1 3.44 -25.88 12.81
C MET A 1 2.48 -25.02 13.62
N ASN A 2 2.97 -24.25 14.59
CA ASN A 2 2.13 -23.36 15.39
C ASN A 2 1.91 -22.05 14.63
N LEU A 3 0.68 -21.80 14.17
CA LEU A 3 0.29 -20.53 13.54
C LEU A 3 0.07 -19.46 14.62
N ASN A 4 1.14 -18.80 15.02
CA ASN A 4 1.18 -17.87 16.16
C ASN A 4 0.96 -16.40 15.78
N ARG A 5 0.81 -16.08 14.49
CA ARG A 5 0.53 -14.72 13.99
C ARG A 5 -0.72 -14.70 13.12
N LYS A 6 -1.39 -13.54 13.09
CA LYS A 6 -2.46 -13.20 12.15
C LYS A 6 -2.01 -11.96 11.37
N CYS A 7 -2.05 -12.01 10.05
CA CYS A 7 -1.67 -10.87 9.22
C CYS A 7 -2.62 -9.71 9.48
N PHE A 8 -2.06 -8.54 9.78
CA PHE A 8 -2.84 -7.33 10.06
C PHE A 8 -3.68 -6.89 8.85
N PHE A 9 -3.22 -7.19 7.63
CA PHE A 9 -3.85 -6.72 6.41
C PHE A 9 -4.88 -7.71 5.81
N CYS A 10 -4.48 -8.98 5.67
CA CYS A 10 -5.29 -10.01 4.99
C CYS A 10 -5.87 -11.08 5.94
N GLY A 11 -5.60 -10.98 7.25
CA GLY A 11 -6.14 -11.90 8.25
C GLY A 11 -5.61 -13.35 8.18
N THR A 12 -4.76 -13.68 7.21
CA THR A 12 -4.13 -15.01 7.10
C THR A 12 -3.33 -15.34 8.36
N ARG A 13 -3.52 -16.54 8.90
CA ARG A 13 -2.72 -17.05 10.01
C ARG A 13 -1.42 -17.66 9.48
N TYR A 14 -0.30 -17.38 10.12
CA TYR A 14 1.03 -17.84 9.71
C TYR A 14 1.95 -18.05 10.92
N HIS A 15 3.07 -18.74 10.69
CA HIS A 15 4.13 -18.90 11.68
C HIS A 15 5.19 -17.81 11.50
N TYR A 16 5.59 -17.17 12.61
CA TYR A 16 6.77 -16.32 12.65
C TYR A 16 7.32 -16.19 14.08
N CYS A 17 8.60 -16.48 14.26
CA CYS A 17 9.33 -16.45 15.52
C CYS A 17 10.69 -15.74 15.34
N PRO A 18 10.82 -14.44 15.67
CA PRO A 18 12.06 -13.69 15.48
C PRO A 18 13.25 -14.18 16.33
N SER A 19 12.99 -15.05 17.32
CA SER A 19 13.99 -15.66 18.18
C SER A 19 14.36 -17.09 17.78
N CYS A 20 13.70 -17.64 16.75
CA CYS A 20 13.94 -19.00 16.28
C CYS A 20 14.93 -18.98 15.09
N PRO A 21 15.88 -19.92 15.01
CA PRO A 21 16.85 -19.98 13.90
C PRO A 21 16.22 -19.99 12.51
N ASP A 22 15.08 -20.68 12.35
CA ASP A 22 14.35 -20.81 11.07
C ASP A 22 13.88 -19.47 10.48
N ASP A 23 13.75 -18.45 11.33
CA ASP A 23 13.20 -17.14 10.99
C ASP A 23 14.20 -16.00 11.25
N GLU A 24 15.45 -16.29 11.61
CA GLU A 24 16.47 -15.30 11.96
C GLU A 24 16.75 -14.31 10.81
N LEU A 25 16.71 -14.80 9.58
CA LEU A 25 16.91 -14.00 8.37
C LEU A 25 15.64 -13.32 7.86
N LYS A 26 14.47 -13.59 8.48
CA LYS A 26 13.23 -12.93 8.08
C LYS A 26 13.18 -11.51 8.62
N PRO A 27 12.60 -10.57 7.86
CA PRO A 27 12.58 -9.18 8.26
C PRO A 27 11.61 -8.92 9.41
N VAL A 28 11.92 -7.92 10.24
CA VAL A 28 11.12 -7.56 11.43
C VAL A 28 9.65 -7.27 11.11
N TRP A 29 9.35 -6.68 9.95
CA TRP A 29 7.97 -6.39 9.54
C TRP A 29 7.10 -7.64 9.41
N HIS A 30 7.70 -8.82 9.28
CA HIS A 30 7.01 -10.11 9.18
C HIS A 30 6.27 -10.45 10.49
N VAL A 31 6.48 -9.69 11.56
CA VAL A 31 5.66 -9.76 12.79
C VAL A 31 4.21 -9.31 12.58
N LEU A 32 3.96 -8.43 11.60
CA LEU A 32 2.63 -7.88 11.28
C LEU A 32 2.04 -8.42 9.98
N PHE A 33 2.88 -8.74 8.99
CA PHE A 33 2.43 -9.10 7.65
C PHE A 33 2.95 -10.48 7.25
N CYS A 34 2.08 -11.28 6.62
CA CYS A 34 2.44 -12.61 6.13
C CYS A 34 3.25 -12.60 4.83
N LYS A 35 3.26 -11.48 4.10
CA LYS A 35 3.97 -11.30 2.84
C LYS A 35 4.25 -9.83 2.55
N GLU A 36 5.25 -9.58 1.71
CA GLU A 36 5.69 -8.24 1.32
C GLU A 36 4.53 -7.40 0.73
N THR A 37 3.68 -7.99 -0.12
CA THR A 37 2.54 -7.29 -0.72
C THR A 37 1.58 -6.74 0.33
N CYS A 38 1.34 -7.46 1.44
CA CYS A 38 0.46 -6.98 2.52
C CYS A 38 1.06 -5.76 3.22
N LYS A 39 2.38 -5.76 3.46
CA LYS A 39 3.09 -4.59 3.98
C LYS A 39 3.05 -3.41 3.01
N GLN A 40 3.27 -3.67 1.72
CA GLN A 40 3.27 -2.61 0.70
C GLN A 40 1.90 -1.97 0.57
N MET A 41 0.83 -2.76 0.55
CA MET A 41 -0.54 -2.22 0.50
C MET A 41 -0.87 -1.40 1.74
N ASP A 42 -0.55 -1.91 2.94
CA ASP A 42 -0.72 -1.18 4.20
C ASP A 42 -0.01 0.17 4.18
N LYS A 43 1.23 0.19 3.70
CA LYS A 43 2.02 1.42 3.54
C LYS A 43 1.38 2.39 2.55
N ILE A 44 0.94 1.92 1.38
CA ILE A 44 0.30 2.77 0.36
C ILE A 44 -0.98 3.41 0.92
N LEU A 45 -1.85 2.62 1.57
CA LEU A 45 -3.09 3.13 2.14
C LEU A 45 -2.82 4.10 3.29
N SER A 46 -1.86 3.80 4.15
CA SER A 46 -1.46 4.69 5.24
C SER A 46 -0.91 6.01 4.71
N ASP A 47 0.04 5.97 3.77
CA ASP A 47 0.63 7.17 3.19
C ASP A 47 -0.40 8.02 2.44
N HIS A 48 -1.34 7.38 1.74
CA HIS A 48 -2.44 8.08 1.09
C HIS A 48 -3.43 8.69 2.10
N THR A 49 -3.73 7.98 3.20
CA THR A 49 -4.58 8.48 4.30
C THR A 49 -3.97 9.73 4.94
N PHE A 50 -2.66 9.68 5.21
CA PHE A 50 -1.89 10.80 5.77
C PHE A 50 -1.48 11.85 4.72
N LYS A 51 -2.00 11.78 3.49
CA LYS A 51 -1.74 12.74 2.41
C LYS A 51 -0.25 12.93 2.08
N LYS A 52 0.55 11.87 2.28
CA LYS A 52 1.97 11.83 1.89
C LYS A 52 2.16 11.49 0.41
N ILE A 53 1.17 10.84 -0.20
CA ILE A 53 1.11 10.57 -1.64
C ILE A 53 -0.27 10.98 -2.17
N ALA A 54 -0.31 11.40 -3.44
CA ALA A 54 -1.55 11.78 -4.12
C ALA A 54 -2.30 10.57 -4.70
N ASP A 55 -3.57 10.76 -5.10
CA ASP A 55 -4.41 9.73 -5.74
C ASP A 55 -3.69 8.99 -6.88
N ALA A 56 -2.98 9.74 -7.74
CA ALA A 56 -2.31 9.18 -8.92
C ALA A 56 -1.11 8.30 -8.55
N GLU A 57 -0.35 8.71 -7.53
CA GLU A 57 0.79 7.92 -7.02
C GLU A 57 0.31 6.67 -6.31
N ALA A 58 -0.73 6.78 -5.49
CA ALA A 58 -1.37 5.63 -4.83
C ALA A 58 -1.94 4.65 -5.86
N TYR A 59 -2.59 5.15 -6.90
CA TYR A 59 -3.10 4.34 -8.01
C TYR A 59 -1.98 3.61 -8.74
N ALA A 60 -0.90 4.31 -9.12
CA ALA A 60 0.23 3.71 -9.82
C ALA A 60 0.90 2.62 -8.97
N ALA A 61 1.11 2.90 -7.68
CA ALA A 61 1.70 1.95 -6.74
C ALA A 61 0.81 0.71 -6.54
N LEU A 62 -0.50 0.87 -6.36
CA LEU A 62 -1.43 -0.26 -6.25
C LEU A 62 -1.49 -1.05 -7.56
N SER A 63 -1.53 -0.39 -8.71
CA SER A 63 -1.62 -1.05 -10.02
C SER A 63 -0.38 -1.87 -10.37
N ALA A 64 0.76 -1.59 -9.75
CA ALA A 64 1.99 -2.37 -9.91
C ALA A 64 2.02 -3.65 -9.05
N LEU A 65 1.06 -3.84 -8.14
CA LEU A 65 0.98 -4.99 -7.25
C LEU A 65 -0.06 -6.01 -7.73
N THR A 66 0.18 -7.29 -7.44
CA THR A 66 -0.81 -8.36 -7.62
C THR A 66 -1.43 -8.71 -6.26
N TYR A 67 -2.74 -8.48 -6.12
CA TYR A 67 -3.49 -8.78 -4.89
C TYR A 67 -4.94 -9.16 -5.21
N ASP A 68 -5.61 -9.72 -4.21
CA ASP A 68 -7.00 -10.18 -4.27
C ASP A 68 -7.79 -9.41 -3.21
N LEU A 69 -8.77 -8.60 -3.66
CA LEU A 69 -9.58 -7.78 -2.77
C LEU A 69 -10.42 -8.62 -1.82
N ASP A 70 -10.83 -9.82 -2.22
CA ASP A 70 -11.67 -10.71 -1.41
C ASP A 70 -10.89 -11.37 -0.27
N LYS A 71 -9.55 -11.24 -0.30
CA LYS A 71 -8.64 -11.74 0.74
C LYS A 71 -8.17 -10.67 1.71
N ILE A 72 -8.70 -9.45 1.64
CA ILE A 72 -8.37 -8.38 2.59
C ILE A 72 -9.35 -8.47 3.77
N ASP A 73 -8.82 -8.49 5.00
CA ASP A 73 -9.63 -8.73 6.21
C ASP A 73 -10.44 -7.49 6.60
N ASN A 74 -9.87 -6.29 6.41
CA ASN A 74 -10.51 -5.04 6.80
C ASN A 74 -11.34 -4.45 5.63
N PRO A 75 -12.67 -4.33 5.76
CA PRO A 75 -13.52 -3.76 4.71
C PRO A 75 -13.24 -2.29 4.40
N ASP A 76 -12.70 -1.52 5.36
CA ASP A 76 -12.31 -0.13 5.12
C ASP A 76 -11.13 -0.03 4.15
N ASN A 77 -10.16 -0.96 4.26
CA ASN A 77 -9.05 -1.04 3.32
C ASN A 77 -9.56 -1.41 1.91
N VAL A 78 -10.53 -2.33 1.81
CA VAL A 78 -11.17 -2.67 0.54
C VAL A 78 -11.87 -1.46 -0.07
N ARG A 79 -12.64 -0.70 0.74
CA ARG A 79 -13.31 0.53 0.30
C ARG A 79 -12.29 1.55 -0.20
N HIS A 80 -11.23 1.80 0.57
CA HIS A 80 -10.20 2.79 0.22
C HIS A 80 -9.48 2.45 -1.09
N ILE A 81 -9.13 1.18 -1.30
CA ILE A 81 -8.55 0.72 -2.57
C ILE A 81 -9.52 0.96 -3.72
N LYS A 82 -10.81 0.60 -3.56
CA LYS A 82 -11.83 0.81 -4.60
C LYS A 82 -11.97 2.29 -4.97
N GLU A 83 -11.93 3.20 -3.99
CA GLU A 83 -11.98 4.65 -4.21
C GLU A 83 -10.78 5.14 -5.02
N ILE A 84 -9.56 4.72 -4.68
CA ILE A 84 -8.34 5.06 -5.44
C ILE A 84 -8.42 4.53 -6.88
N LEU A 85 -8.87 3.29 -7.06
CA LEU A 85 -9.00 2.68 -8.40
C LEU A 85 -10.10 3.35 -9.24
N ALA A 86 -11.17 3.84 -8.62
CA ALA A 86 -12.27 4.53 -9.29
C ALA A 86 -11.90 5.97 -9.67
N SER A 87 -11.23 6.71 -8.78
CA SER A 87 -10.86 8.12 -9.00
C SER A 87 -9.91 8.32 -10.17
N HIS A 88 -9.10 7.31 -10.51
CA HIS A 88 -8.23 7.33 -11.67
C HIS A 88 -8.96 7.04 -13.00
N LYS A 89 -10.10 6.32 -12.99
CA LYS A 89 -10.90 6.06 -14.20
C LYS A 89 -11.56 7.31 -14.77
N THR A 90 -11.87 8.29 -13.91
CA THR A 90 -12.57 9.52 -14.28
C THR A 90 -11.66 10.68 -14.66
N LYS A 91 -10.34 10.59 -14.39
CA LYS A 91 -9.37 11.69 -14.57
C LYS A 91 -8.48 11.55 -15.83
N LYS A 92 -8.89 10.84 -16.89
CA LYS A 92 -8.13 10.83 -18.16
C LYS A 92 -8.21 12.18 -18.91
N THR A 93 -7.26 13.07 -18.56
CA THR A 93 -6.62 14.17 -19.35
C THR A 93 -7.30 15.56 -19.36
N PRO A 94 -6.56 16.72 -19.33
CA PRO A 94 -5.09 16.91 -19.41
C PRO A 94 -4.41 17.60 -18.22
N GLN A 95 -3.16 17.20 -18.01
CA GLN A 95 -2.08 18.06 -17.50
C GLN A 95 -1.95 19.31 -18.38
N LYS A 96 -2.00 20.49 -17.76
CA LYS A 96 -1.30 21.68 -18.25
C LYS A 96 -0.48 22.25 -17.11
N THR A 97 0.84 22.17 -17.24
CA THR A 97 1.69 23.29 -16.85
C THR A 97 2.67 23.52 -17.97
N PRO A 98 2.48 24.58 -18.77
CA PRO A 98 3.57 25.43 -19.15
C PRO A 98 3.43 26.72 -18.34
N ASP A 99 4.44 27.06 -17.55
CA ASP A 99 5.11 28.32 -17.87
C ASP A 99 6.52 28.35 -17.29
N ALA A 100 7.46 28.59 -18.19
CA ALA A 100 8.84 28.90 -17.89
C ALA A 100 9.03 30.41 -18.10
N THR A 101 9.61 31.06 -17.10
CA THR A 101 10.55 32.21 -17.22
C THR A 101 10.01 33.61 -17.57
N ALA A 102 10.24 34.56 -16.66
CA ALA A 102 10.97 35.84 -16.84
C ALA A 102 10.88 36.65 -15.52
N SER A 103 11.97 36.84 -14.76
CA SER A 103 12.90 37.99 -14.80
C SER A 103 12.20 39.37 -14.75
N GLU A 104 12.37 40.14 -13.66
CA GLU A 104 12.98 41.48 -13.69
C GLU A 104 13.16 42.06 -12.26
N LYS A 105 14.19 42.89 -12.14
CA LYS A 105 14.68 43.61 -10.96
C LYS A 105 13.69 44.65 -10.41
N GLN A 106 13.81 44.94 -9.11
CA GLN A 106 14.02 46.30 -8.62
C GLN A 106 14.73 46.29 -7.27
#